data_AF-A0A9X2J668-F1
#
_entry.id   AF-A0A9X2J668-F1
#
_cell.length_a   1.000
_cell.length_b   1.000
_cell.length_c   1.000
_cell.angle_alpha   90.00
_cell.angle_beta   90.00
_cell.angle_gamma   90.00
#
_symmetry.space_group_name_H-M   'P 1'
#
loop_
_entity.id
_entity.type
_entity.pdbx_description
1 polymer ?
#
loop_
_entity_poly.entity_id
_entity_poly.type
_entity_poly.pdbx_seq_one_letter_code
_entity_poly.pdbx_strand_id
1 'polypeptide(L)' 'MHNGPQLTTQLSTYTYLSQLNELAHLNRARELIMEWPHSEPREAALKAITEEEKAILPGLLFPFKRSLQDNEP' A
#
# COMPACT_ATOMS: atom_id res chain seq x y z
N MET A 1 1.86 -26.08 24.60
CA MET A 1 2.17 -25.51 23.26
C MET A 1 1.47 -24.16 23.15
N HIS A 2 2.17 -23.06 23.44
CA HIS A 2 1.63 -21.70 23.35
C HIS A 2 2.40 -20.92 22.27
N ASN A 3 1.89 -20.95 21.04
CA ASN A 3 2.39 -20.16 19.89
C ASN A 3 1.26 -19.28 19.31
N GLY A 4 0.43 -18.69 20.17
CA GLY A 4 -0.84 -18.07 19.76
C GLY A 4 -0.77 -16.60 19.30
N PRO A 5 -0.01 -15.70 19.95
CA PRO A 5 -0.06 -14.27 19.62
C PRO A 5 1.14 -13.70 18.85
N GLN A 6 2.36 -14.25 18.98
CA GLN A 6 3.54 -13.62 18.36
C GLN A 6 3.63 -13.82 16.84
N LEU A 7 3.23 -14.99 16.34
CA LEU A 7 3.29 -15.32 14.91
C LEU A 7 2.33 -14.44 14.08
N THR A 8 1.16 -14.12 14.63
CA THR A 8 0.15 -13.30 13.97
C THR A 8 0.57 -11.81 13.90
N THR A 9 1.26 -11.29 14.92
CA THR A 9 1.81 -9.93 14.93
C THR A 9 3.01 -9.77 13.99
N GLN A 10 3.85 -10.79 13.84
CA GLN A 10 4.96 -10.75 12.88
C GLN A 10 4.49 -10.80 11.43
N LEU A 11 3.51 -11.65 11.13
CA LEU A 11 2.89 -11.74 9.80
C LEU A 11 2.18 -10.43 9.40
N SER A 12 1.50 -9.75 10.34
CA SER A 12 0.86 -8.46 10.07
C SER A 12 1.86 -7.35 9.81
N THR A 13 2.98 -7.33 10.55
CA THR A 13 4.04 -6.32 10.37
C THR A 13 4.75 -6.49 9.02
N TYR A 14 5.10 -7.72 8.64
CA TYR A 14 5.71 -8.00 7.34
C TYR A 14 4.79 -7.60 6.18
N THR A 15 3.49 -7.93 6.28
CA THR A 15 2.48 -7.56 5.27
C THR A 15 2.36 -6.04 5.14
N TYR A 16 2.30 -5.32 6.27
CA TYR A 16 2.23 -3.86 6.28
C TYR A 16 3.46 -3.22 5.62
N LEU A 17 4.67 -3.66 5.97
CA LEU A 17 5.90 -3.15 5.37
C LEU A 17 5.98 -3.47 3.86
N SER A 18 5.54 -4.66 3.45
CA SER A 18 5.46 -5.04 2.04
C SER A 18 4.53 -4.13 1.26
N GLN A 19 3.33 -3.84 1.80
CA GLN A 19 2.36 -2.94 1.17
C GLN A 19 2.86 -1.50 1.08
N LEU A 20 3.59 -1.00 2.08
CA LEU A 20 4.25 0.31 2.01
C LEU A 20 5.32 0.36 0.92
N ASN A 21 6.12 -0.69 0.79
CA ASN A 21 7.14 -0.77 -0.25
C ASN A 21 6.51 -0.83 -1.65
N GLU A 22 5.39 -1.55 -1.79
CA GLU A 22 4.62 -1.62 -3.04
C GLU A 22 4.06 -0.24 -3.43
N LEU A 23 3.50 0.52 -2.49
CA LEU A 23 3.10 1.91 -2.74
C LEU A 23 4.26 2.81 -3.16
N ALA A 24 5.44 2.64 -2.53
CA ALA A 24 6.62 3.42 -2.91
C ALA A 24 7.05 3.13 -4.35
N HIS A 25 6.98 1.88 -4.79
CA HIS A 25 7.26 1.48 -6.17
C HIS A 25 6.22 2.04 -7.15
N LEU A 26 4.93 2.01 -6.80
CA LEU A 26 3.86 2.57 -7.63
C LEU A 26 4.01 4.09 -7.79
N ASN A 27 4.37 4.81 -6.73
CA ASN A 27 4.64 6.24 -6.80
C ASN A 27 5.82 6.55 -7.74
N ARG A 28 6.92 5.79 -7.63
CA ARG A 28 8.05 5.96 -8.54
C ARG A 28 7.68 5.65 -10.00
N ALA A 29 6.88 4.62 -10.23
CA ALA A 29 6.39 4.30 -11.58
C ALA A 29 5.52 5.43 -12.15
N ARG A 30 4.65 6.04 -11.33
CA ARG A 30 3.85 7.22 -11.71
C ARG A 30 4.73 8.37 -12.12
N GLU A 31 5.76 8.70 -11.34
CA GLU A 31 6.70 9.78 -11.66
C GLU A 31 7.34 9.57 -13.04
N LEU A 32 7.80 8.35 -13.33
CA LEU A 32 8.39 8.01 -14.63
C LEU A 32 7.40 8.10 -15.79
N ILE A 33 6.14 7.65 -15.60
CA ILE A 33 5.10 7.75 -16.62
C ILE A 33 4.70 9.20 -16.87
N MET A 34 4.76 10.06 -15.84
CA MET A 34 4.44 11.47 -16.00
C MET A 34 5.38 12.19 -16.96
N GLU A 35 6.62 11.69 -17.13
CA GLU A 35 7.62 12.17 -18.10
C GLU A 35 7.31 11.76 -19.55
N TRP A 36 6.42 10.77 -19.76
CA TRP A 36 6.06 10.33 -21.11
C TRP A 36 5.25 11.42 -21.83
N PRO A 37 5.33 11.50 -23.17
CA PRO A 37 4.49 12.40 -23.94
C PRO A 37 3.00 12.09 -23.71
N HIS A 38 2.17 13.13 -23.74
CA HIS A 38 0.72 13.00 -23.66
C HIS A 38 0.20 12.11 -24.78
N SER A 39 -0.29 10.93 -24.39
CA SER A 39 -0.68 9.86 -25.30
C SER A 39 -1.61 8.87 -24.59
N GLU A 40 -2.42 8.13 -25.34
CA GLU A 40 -3.30 7.10 -24.75
C GLU A 40 -2.53 6.05 -23.92
N PRO A 41 -1.34 5.57 -24.31
CA PRO A 41 -0.55 4.65 -23.48
C PRO A 41 -0.18 5.24 -22.11
N ARG A 42 0.13 6.54 -22.04
CA ARG A 42 0.41 7.23 -20.77
C ARG A 42 -0.82 7.22 -19.87
N GLU A 43 -1.98 7.57 -20.41
CA GLU A 43 -3.24 7.57 -19.65
C GLU A 43 -3.62 6.17 -19.17
N ALA A 44 -3.46 5.16 -20.03
CA ALA A 44 -3.72 3.77 -19.67
C ALA A 44 -2.78 3.29 -18.53
N ALA A 45 -1.49 3.64 -18.60
CA ALA A 45 -0.52 3.29 -17.56
C ALA A 45 -0.81 3.99 -16.22
N LEU A 46 -1.16 5.28 -16.24
CA LEU A 46 -1.57 6.01 -15.02
C LEU A 46 -2.84 5.42 -14.41
N LYS A 47 -3.81 5.02 -15.23
CA LYS A 47 -5.02 4.34 -14.77
C LYS A 47 -4.69 2.99 -14.11
N ALA A 48 -3.82 2.18 -14.73
CA ALA A 48 -3.40 0.90 -14.16
C ALA A 48 -2.76 1.09 -12.77
N ILE A 49 -1.84 2.05 -12.61
CA ILE A 49 -1.25 2.36 -11.30
C ILE A 49 -2.32 2.74 -10.27
N THR A 50 -3.31 3.53 -10.68
CA THR A 50 -4.37 3.99 -9.77
C THR A 50 -5.24 2.83 -9.28
N GLU A 51 -5.50 1.83 -10.11
CA GLU A 51 -6.26 0.64 -9.68
C GLU A 51 -5.44 -0.25 -8.73
N GLU A 52 -4.14 -0.42 -8.95
CA GLU A 52 -3.25 -1.14 -8.03
C GLU A 52 -3.18 -0.45 -6.65
N GLU A 53 -3.07 0.88 -6.60
CA GLU A 53 -3.08 1.62 -5.33
C GLU A 53 -4.38 1.42 -4.55
N LYS A 54 -5.53 1.42 -5.23
CA LYS A 54 -6.84 1.18 -4.59
C LYS A 54 -6.94 -0.22 -3.97
N ALA A 55 -6.23 -1.20 -4.51
CA ALA A 55 -6.17 -2.54 -3.94
C ALA A 55 -5.32 -2.58 -2.65
N ILE A 56 -4.27 -1.77 -2.56
CA ILE A 56 -3.31 -1.76 -1.45
C ILE A 56 -3.79 -0.86 -0.28
N LEU A 57 -4.36 0.32 -0.59
CA LEU A 57 -4.71 1.34 0.41
C LEU A 57 -5.63 0.85 1.54
N PRO A 58 -6.67 0.01 1.32
CA PRO A 58 -7.50 -0.53 2.40
C PRO A 58 -6.70 -1.34 3.43
N GLY A 59 -5.69 -2.10 2.97
CA GLY A 59 -4.82 -2.90 3.83
C GLY A 59 -3.92 -2.07 4.75
N LEU A 60 -3.58 -0.84 4.33
CA LEU A 60 -2.74 0.09 5.10
C LEU A 60 -3.56 1.02 5.99
N LEU A 61 -4.76 1.40 5.56
CA LEU A 61 -5.63 2.31 6.32
C LEU A 61 -6.30 1.63 7.51
N PHE A 62 -6.62 0.33 7.41
CA PHE A 62 -7.30 -0.38 8.49
C PHE A 62 -6.45 -0.54 9.76
N PRO A 63 -5.16 -0.95 9.69
CA PRO A 63 -4.26 -0.96 10.85
C PRO A 63 -4.01 0.44 11.41
N PHE A 64 -3.87 1.44 10.52
CA PHE A 64 -3.62 2.83 10.94
C PHE A 64 -4.79 3.41 11.73
N LYS A 65 -6.04 3.25 11.25
CA LYS A 65 -7.24 3.68 11.98
C LYS A 65 -7.39 2.99 13.33
N ARG A 66 -7.08 1.68 13.40
CA ARG A 66 -7.09 0.93 14.67
C ARG A 66 -6.08 1.49 15.66
N SER A 67 -4.85 1.76 15.21
CA SER A 67 -3.81 2.35 16.06
C SER A 67 -4.17 3.75 16.58
N LEU A 68 -4.93 4.55 15.81
CA LEU A 68 -5.39 5.86 16.26
C LEU A 68 -6.50 5.74 17.33
N GLN A 69 -7.44 4.80 17.15
CA GLN A 69 -8.50 4.55 18.14
C GLN A 69 -7.95 3.98 19.46
N ASP A 70 -6.91 3.13 19.40
CA ASP A 70 -6.26 2.57 20.59
C ASP A 70 -5.41 3.61 21.35
N ASN A 71 -5.20 4.82 20.80
CA ASN A 71 -4.43 5.93 21.40
C ASN A 71 -5.29 7.16 21.75
N GLU A 72 -6.63 7.10 21.63
CA GLU A 72 -7.50 8.13 22.19
C GLU A 72 -7.63 7.93 23.72
N PRO A 73 -7.36 8.97 24.56
CA PRO A 73 -7.36 8.88 26.03
C PRO A 73 -8.76 8.77 26.66
#